data_AF-A0A521P046-F1
#
_entry.id   AF-A0A521P046-F1
#
_cell.length_a   1.000
_cell.length_b   1.000
_cell.length_c   1.000
_cell.angle_alpha   90.00
_cell.angle_beta   90.00
_cell.angle_gamma   90.00
#
_symmetry.space_group_name_H-M   'P 1'
#
loop_
_entity.id
_entity.type
_entity.pdbx_description
1 polymer ?
#
loop_
_entity_poly.entity_id
_entity_poly.type
_entity_poly.pdbx_seq_one_letter_code
_entity_poly.pdbx_strand_id
1 'polypeptide(L)'
;MTRFTPAAVAALLLAAAPVAAQQTTPPQARVQTPGQTTAPAPPPTAPAPGSEEWLRQRGESYSAAPASEQDPAEVAETIRLNAEIAARNEAAERREIEGTAAWQAENERWRAETARLETQRAQWEADAAAAEAARLRYERERAAWEAEVAACERTRQCRPPAPKY
;
A
#
# COMPACT_ATOMS: atom_id res chain seq x y z
N MET A 1 -16.24 36.98 -16.65
CA MET A 1 -17.50 36.39 -16.18
C MET A 1 -17.61 34.99 -16.76
N THR A 2 -17.16 34.00 -16.02
CA THR A 2 -17.13 32.59 -16.43
C THR A 2 -17.76 31.81 -15.29
N ARG A 3 -18.83 31.09 -15.62
CA ARG A 3 -19.82 30.54 -14.71
C ARG A 3 -19.25 29.31 -14.02
N PHE A 4 -19.24 29.33 -12.68
CA PHE A 4 -18.99 28.14 -11.86
C PHE A 4 -20.31 27.39 -11.67
N THR A 5 -20.37 26.17 -12.18
CA THR A 5 -21.41 25.18 -11.87
C THR A 5 -20.89 24.27 -10.75
N PRO A 6 -21.40 24.34 -9.52
CA PRO A 6 -21.12 23.31 -8.52
C PRO A 6 -22.07 22.13 -8.76
N ALA A 7 -21.53 21.00 -9.19
CA ALA A 7 -22.24 19.73 -9.14
C ALA A 7 -22.29 19.25 -7.69
N ALA A 8 -23.48 19.29 -7.10
CA ALA A 8 -23.79 18.67 -5.83
C ALA A 8 -23.76 17.15 -5.98
N VAL A 9 -22.82 16.47 -5.30
CA VAL A 9 -22.88 15.03 -5.09
C VAL A 9 -23.35 14.80 -3.67
N ALA A 10 -24.61 14.40 -3.57
CA ALA A 10 -25.24 13.96 -2.34
C ALA A 10 -24.90 12.47 -2.08
N ALA A 11 -24.47 12.23 -0.84
CA ALA A 11 -24.68 11.06 0.01
C ALA A 11 -24.41 9.64 -0.53
N LEU A 12 -23.49 8.95 0.15
CA LEU A 12 -23.77 7.66 0.79
C LEU A 12 -22.77 7.43 1.94
N LEU A 13 -23.19 7.83 3.14
CA LEU A 13 -22.55 7.40 4.38
C LEU A 13 -22.89 5.92 4.59
N LEU A 14 -21.95 5.02 4.28
CA LEU A 14 -22.02 3.67 4.81
C LEU A 14 -21.70 3.74 6.30
N ALA A 15 -22.74 3.65 7.12
CA ALA A 15 -22.61 3.37 8.54
C ALA A 15 -22.01 1.96 8.71
N ALA A 16 -20.71 1.90 9.00
CA ALA A 16 -20.11 0.69 9.55
C ALA A 16 -20.65 0.50 10.97
N ALA A 17 -21.70 -0.30 11.10
CA ALA A 17 -22.14 -0.78 12.40
C ALA A 17 -21.06 -1.72 12.96
N PRO A 18 -20.52 -1.50 14.17
CA PRO A 18 -19.66 -2.49 14.79
C PRO A 18 -20.52 -3.72 15.09
N VAL A 19 -20.17 -4.86 14.49
CA VAL A 19 -20.65 -6.17 14.93
C VAL A 19 -20.11 -6.36 16.34
N ALA A 20 -20.94 -6.10 17.34
CA ALA A 20 -20.68 -6.50 18.71
C ALA A 20 -20.54 -8.02 18.71
N ALA A 21 -19.33 -8.50 19.02
CA ALA A 21 -19.05 -9.90 19.30
C ALA A 21 -20.10 -10.43 20.28
N GLN A 22 -20.73 -11.54 19.91
CA GLN A 22 -21.75 -12.19 20.72
C GLN A 22 -21.18 -12.47 22.12
N GLN A 23 -21.91 -11.95 23.11
CA GLN A 23 -21.70 -12.21 24.52
C GLN A 23 -21.68 -13.72 24.77
N THR A 24 -20.54 -14.20 25.23
CA THR A 24 -20.42 -15.48 25.92
C THR A 24 -21.39 -15.49 27.10
N THR A 25 -22.40 -16.35 27.03
CA THR A 25 -23.32 -16.64 28.13
C THR A 25 -22.52 -17.17 29.32
N PRO A 26 -22.68 -16.65 30.54
CA PRO A 26 -22.08 -17.29 31.72
C PRO A 26 -22.73 -18.67 31.94
N PRO A 27 -21.99 -19.67 32.46
CA PRO A 27 -22.54 -20.99 32.68
C PRO A 27 -23.71 -20.91 33.68
N GLN A 28 -24.85 -21.48 33.30
CA GLN A 28 -26.01 -21.58 34.17
C GLN A 28 -25.62 -22.35 35.45
N ALA A 29 -25.81 -21.69 36.59
CA ALA A 29 -25.69 -22.34 37.89
C ALA A 29 -26.74 -23.46 37.97
N ARG A 30 -26.25 -24.70 38.06
CA ARG A 30 -27.05 -25.91 38.24
C ARG A 30 -27.77 -25.81 39.58
N VAL A 31 -29.10 -25.70 39.57
CA VAL A 31 -29.93 -25.87 40.78
C VAL A 31 -29.75 -27.31 41.24
N GLN A 32 -29.08 -27.50 42.38
CA GLN A 32 -28.90 -28.80 43.02
C GLN A 32 -30.14 -29.10 43.89
N THR A 33 -30.93 -30.08 43.49
CA THR A 33 -31.93 -30.71 44.37
C THR A 33 -31.17 -31.49 45.46
N PRO A 34 -31.43 -31.31 46.76
CA PRO A 34 -30.72 -32.05 47.79
C PRO A 34 -31.24 -33.49 47.82
N GLY A 35 -30.38 -34.45 47.48
CA GLY A 35 -30.65 -35.87 47.68
C GLY A 35 -30.50 -36.74 46.43
N GLN A 36 -29.30 -36.77 45.84
CA GLN A 36 -28.85 -37.89 45.01
C GLN A 36 -27.33 -37.79 44.87
N THR A 37 -26.60 -38.45 45.76
CA THR A 37 -25.15 -38.62 45.64
C THR A 37 -24.89 -39.69 44.59
N THR A 38 -25.04 -39.35 43.31
CA THR A 38 -24.43 -40.11 42.22
C THR A 38 -23.04 -39.56 42.02
N ALA A 39 -22.02 -40.41 42.12
CA ALA A 39 -20.63 -40.01 41.86
C ALA A 39 -20.55 -39.26 40.50
N PRO A 40 -19.75 -38.19 40.39
CA PRO A 40 -19.59 -37.49 39.13
C PRO A 40 -19.09 -38.48 38.07
N ALA A 41 -19.82 -38.59 36.95
CA ALA A 41 -19.32 -39.29 35.78
C ALA A 41 -17.96 -38.68 35.41
N PRO A 42 -16.95 -39.50 35.07
CA PRO A 42 -15.66 -38.98 34.65
C PRO A 42 -15.86 -37.98 33.49
N PRO A 43 -15.03 -36.92 33.40
CA PRO A 43 -15.09 -36.00 32.28
C PRO A 43 -15.01 -36.80 30.97
N PRO A 44 -15.75 -36.40 29.91
CA PRO A 44 -15.63 -37.07 28.62
C PRO A 44 -14.16 -37.06 28.23
N THR A 45 -13.57 -38.25 28.12
CA THR A 45 -12.16 -38.38 27.75
C THR A 45 -12.04 -37.83 26.34
N ALA A 46 -11.20 -36.83 26.13
CA ALA A 46 -10.94 -36.33 24.78
C ALA A 46 -10.51 -37.52 23.91
N PRO A 47 -11.09 -37.70 22.71
CA PRO A 47 -10.79 -38.86 21.89
C PRO A 47 -9.30 -38.90 21.61
N ALA A 48 -8.72 -40.11 21.68
CA ALA A 48 -7.28 -40.29 21.50
C ALA A 48 -6.87 -39.74 20.11
N PRO A 49 -5.74 -38.98 20.01
CA PRO A 49 -5.25 -38.52 18.72
C PRO A 49 -5.12 -39.66 17.71
N GLY A 50 -5.69 -39.47 16.53
CA GLY A 50 -5.74 -40.48 15.46
C GLY A 50 -6.87 -41.51 15.57
N SER A 51 -7.67 -41.52 16.64
CA SER A 51 -8.89 -42.34 16.71
C SER A 51 -9.96 -41.85 15.72
N GLU A 52 -10.87 -42.73 15.30
CA GLU A 52 -11.96 -42.34 14.39
C GLU A 52 -12.83 -41.19 14.94
N GLU A 53 -13.08 -41.17 16.24
CA GLU A 53 -13.82 -40.08 16.88
C GLU A 53 -13.04 -38.77 16.83
N TRP A 54 -11.72 -38.83 17.01
CA TRP A 54 -10.84 -37.68 16.86
C TRP A 54 -10.79 -37.16 15.42
N LEU A 55 -10.72 -38.06 14.43
CA LEU A 55 -10.79 -37.69 13.01
C LEU A 55 -12.17 -37.12 12.64
N ARG A 56 -13.25 -37.69 13.18
CA ARG A 56 -14.64 -37.23 12.96
C ARG A 56 -14.88 -35.83 13.48
N GLN A 57 -14.39 -35.51 14.68
CA GLN A 57 -14.51 -34.17 15.26
C GLN A 57 -13.74 -33.11 14.45
N ARG A 58 -12.70 -33.51 13.71
CA ARG A 58 -11.96 -32.61 12.81
C ARG A 58 -12.53 -32.54 11.40
N GLY A 59 -13.63 -33.24 11.13
CA GLY A 59 -14.21 -33.33 9.78
C GLY A 59 -13.38 -34.18 8.81
N GLU A 60 -12.34 -34.86 9.29
CA GLU A 60 -11.46 -35.69 8.47
C GLU A 60 -12.01 -37.11 8.24
N SER A 61 -13.10 -37.48 8.91
CA SER A 61 -13.79 -38.76 8.67
C SER A 61 -14.94 -38.65 7.65
N TYR A 62 -15.12 -37.50 6.98
CA TYR A 62 -16.17 -37.37 5.96
C TYR A 62 -15.76 -38.14 4.71
N SER A 63 -16.50 -39.20 4.43
CA SER A 63 -16.42 -39.93 3.16
C SER A 63 -17.59 -39.50 2.29
N ALA A 64 -17.35 -39.35 0.98
CA ALA A 64 -18.44 -39.08 0.05
C ALA A 64 -19.51 -40.18 0.16
N ALA A 65 -20.79 -39.79 0.03
CA ALA A 65 -21.89 -40.75 -0.04
C ALA A 65 -21.62 -41.76 -1.17
N PRO A 66 -22.00 -43.05 -1.00
CA PRO A 66 -21.83 -44.03 -2.07
C PRO A 66 -22.56 -43.56 -3.34
N ALA A 67 -22.05 -43.93 -4.51
CA ALA A 67 -22.58 -43.44 -5.79
C ALA A 67 -24.08 -43.75 -6.01
N SER A 68 -24.63 -44.76 -5.33
CA SER A 68 -26.06 -45.11 -5.34
C SER A 68 -26.94 -44.10 -4.61
N GLU A 69 -26.38 -43.27 -3.74
CA GLU A 69 -27.08 -42.25 -2.94
C GLU A 69 -26.87 -40.83 -3.48
N GLN A 70 -26.02 -40.66 -4.50
CA GLN A 70 -25.78 -39.36 -5.14
C GLN A 70 -26.75 -39.15 -6.30
N ASP A 71 -27.30 -37.94 -6.42
CA ASP A 71 -28.03 -37.54 -7.63
C ASP A 71 -27.02 -37.26 -8.76
N PRO A 72 -27.05 -38.02 -9.88
CA PRO A 72 -26.14 -37.81 -10.99
C PRO A 72 -26.21 -36.39 -11.59
N ALA A 73 -27.36 -35.72 -11.53
CA ALA A 73 -27.53 -34.37 -12.03
C ALA A 73 -26.79 -33.34 -11.16
N GLU A 74 -26.88 -33.47 -9.83
CA GLU A 74 -26.18 -32.59 -8.89
C GLU A 74 -24.65 -32.76 -9.00
N VAL A 75 -24.17 -33.99 -9.20
CA VAL A 75 -22.75 -34.28 -9.43
C VAL A 75 -22.26 -33.63 -10.72
N ALA A 76 -23.00 -33.79 -11.82
CA ALA A 76 -22.65 -33.18 -13.09
C ALA A 76 -22.61 -31.63 -13.00
N GLU A 77 -23.58 -31.03 -12.32
CA GLU A 77 -23.63 -29.58 -12.10
C GLU A 77 -22.47 -29.11 -11.22
N THR A 78 -22.13 -29.85 -10.17
CA THR A 78 -20.99 -29.55 -9.29
C THR A 78 -19.67 -29.59 -10.06
N ILE A 79 -19.48 -30.60 -10.91
CA ILE A 79 -18.30 -30.70 -11.77
C ILE A 79 -18.23 -29.50 -12.71
N ARG A 80 -19.36 -29.12 -13.33
CA ARG A 80 -19.45 -27.95 -14.22
C ARG A 80 -19.08 -26.66 -13.50
N LEU A 81 -19.64 -26.41 -12.32
CA LEU A 81 -19.34 -25.22 -11.51
C LEU A 81 -17.89 -25.20 -11.02
N ASN A 82 -17.34 -26.34 -10.60
CA ASN A 82 -15.94 -26.43 -10.19
C ASN A 82 -14.98 -26.13 -11.35
N ALA A 83 -15.31 -26.60 -12.56
CA ALA A 83 -14.54 -26.25 -13.75
C ALA A 83 -14.62 -24.75 -14.07
N GLU A 84 -15.79 -24.12 -13.91
CA GLU A 84 -15.93 -22.66 -14.06
C GLU A 84 -15.13 -21.88 -13.00
N ILE A 85 -15.16 -22.31 -11.74
CA ILE A 85 -14.39 -21.70 -10.66
C ILE A 85 -12.90 -21.81 -10.95
N ALA A 86 -12.42 -22.99 -11.35
CA ALA A 86 -11.01 -23.20 -11.71
C ALA A 86 -10.59 -22.24 -12.84
N ALA A 87 -11.38 -22.16 -13.91
CA ALA A 87 -11.10 -21.25 -15.02
C ALA A 87 -11.08 -19.76 -14.59
N ARG A 88 -11.99 -19.36 -13.69
CA ARG A 88 -12.03 -18.00 -13.14
C ARG A 88 -10.82 -17.70 -12.25
N ASN A 89 -10.40 -18.66 -11.43
CA ASN A 89 -9.25 -18.52 -10.55
C ASN A 89 -7.97 -18.38 -11.36
N GLU A 90 -7.77 -19.23 -12.38
CA GLU A 90 -6.63 -19.11 -13.29
C GLU A 90 -6.61 -17.76 -14.03
N ALA A 91 -7.79 -17.27 -14.45
CA ALA A 91 -7.88 -15.96 -15.07
C ALA A 91 -7.61 -14.81 -14.09
N ALA A 92 -7.96 -14.96 -12.81
CA ALA A 92 -7.64 -14.01 -11.76
C ALA A 92 -6.14 -13.99 -11.48
N GLU A 93 -5.51 -15.16 -11.32
CA GLU A 93 -4.07 -15.30 -11.09
C GLU A 93 -3.27 -14.64 -12.23
N ARG A 94 -3.64 -14.89 -13.49
CA ARG A 94 -2.99 -14.22 -14.63
C ARG A 94 -3.09 -12.69 -14.54
N ARG A 95 -4.27 -12.16 -14.21
CA ARG A 95 -4.46 -10.71 -14.06
C ARG A 95 -3.66 -10.13 -12.90
N GLU A 96 -3.51 -10.86 -11.79
CA GLU A 96 -2.68 -10.44 -10.65
C GLU A 96 -1.19 -10.41 -10.99
N ILE A 97 -0.71 -11.42 -11.73
CA ILE A 97 0.68 -11.45 -12.23
C ILE A 97 0.92 -10.28 -13.17
N GLU A 98 0.06 -10.08 -14.17
CA GLU A 98 0.16 -8.97 -15.13
C GLU A 98 0.09 -7.61 -14.44
N GLY A 99 -0.84 -7.43 -13.50
CA GLY A 99 -1.01 -6.20 -12.73
C GLY A 99 0.20 -5.90 -11.86
N THR A 100 0.77 -6.92 -11.20
CA THR A 100 1.99 -6.78 -10.40
C THR A 100 3.18 -6.40 -11.26
N ALA A 101 3.37 -7.07 -12.41
CA ALA A 101 4.45 -6.75 -13.34
C ALA A 101 4.34 -5.32 -13.90
N ALA A 102 3.13 -4.88 -14.28
CA ALA A 102 2.89 -3.52 -14.75
C ALA A 102 3.15 -2.49 -13.65
N TRP A 103 2.69 -2.74 -12.42
CA TRP A 103 2.94 -1.85 -11.28
C TRP A 103 4.43 -1.71 -10.97
N GLN A 104 5.17 -2.83 -10.97
CA GLN A 104 6.62 -2.80 -10.73
C GLN A 104 7.35 -1.99 -11.80
N ALA A 105 7.02 -2.18 -13.08
CA ALA A 105 7.62 -1.45 -14.19
C ALA A 105 7.37 0.07 -14.08
N GLU A 106 6.15 0.50 -13.72
CA GLU A 106 5.85 1.92 -13.52
C GLU A 106 6.52 2.48 -12.26
N ASN A 107 6.59 1.71 -11.18
CA ASN A 107 7.29 2.12 -9.96
C ASN A 107 8.79 2.30 -10.21
N GLU A 108 9.43 1.44 -11.00
CA GLU A 108 10.83 1.60 -11.41
C GLU A 108 11.04 2.86 -12.26
N ARG A 109 10.17 3.10 -13.24
CA ARG A 109 10.20 4.32 -14.07
C ARG A 109 10.05 5.57 -13.23
N TRP A 110 9.09 5.58 -12.30
CA TRP A 110 8.84 6.70 -11.41
C TRP A 110 10.05 7.00 -10.51
N ARG A 111 10.69 5.97 -9.94
CA ARG A 111 11.90 6.14 -9.14
C ARG A 111 13.07 6.70 -9.95
N ALA A 112 13.26 6.19 -11.17
CA ALA A 112 14.30 6.68 -12.07
C ALA A 112 14.10 8.14 -12.45
N GLU A 113 12.88 8.54 -12.81
CA GLU A 113 12.56 9.93 -13.15
C GLU A 113 12.69 10.84 -11.93
N THR A 114 12.28 10.39 -10.75
CA THR A 114 12.43 11.15 -9.50
C THR A 114 13.91 11.42 -9.21
N ALA A 115 14.76 10.39 -9.24
CA ALA A 115 16.21 10.55 -9.03
C ALA A 115 16.87 11.48 -10.06
N ARG A 116 16.42 11.41 -11.32
CA ARG A 116 16.86 12.30 -12.40
C ARG A 116 16.45 13.75 -12.14
N LEU A 117 15.23 13.99 -11.68
CA LEU A 117 14.74 15.34 -11.36
C LEU A 117 15.43 15.92 -10.13
N GLU A 118 15.69 15.11 -9.10
CA GLU A 118 16.47 15.53 -7.93
C GLU A 118 17.89 15.95 -8.31
N THR A 119 18.54 15.18 -9.19
CA THR A 119 19.86 15.52 -9.73
C THR A 119 19.83 16.83 -10.51
N GLN A 120 18.85 17.01 -11.40
CA GLN A 120 18.68 18.25 -12.18
C GLN A 120 18.43 19.46 -11.28
N ARG A 121 17.64 19.28 -10.22
CA ARG A 121 17.39 20.35 -9.23
C ARG A 121 18.68 20.74 -8.51
N ALA A 122 19.46 19.78 -8.03
CA ALA A 122 20.73 20.05 -7.36
C ALA A 122 21.73 20.78 -8.29
N GLN A 123 21.78 20.38 -9.56
CA GLN A 123 22.59 21.06 -10.57
C GLN A 123 22.13 22.50 -10.79
N TRP A 124 20.83 22.71 -10.97
CA TRP A 124 20.27 24.06 -11.14
C TRP A 124 20.57 24.96 -9.94
N GLU A 125 20.46 24.44 -8.71
CA GLU A 125 20.79 25.19 -7.50
C GLU A 125 22.29 25.57 -7.45
N ALA A 126 23.17 24.65 -7.84
CA ALA A 126 24.61 24.91 -7.93
C ALA A 126 24.94 25.94 -9.01
N ASP A 127 24.33 25.84 -10.19
CA ASP A 127 24.52 26.77 -11.30
C ASP A 127 24.01 28.17 -10.96
N ALA A 128 22.86 28.26 -10.28
CA ALA A 128 22.31 29.52 -9.79
C ALA A 128 23.25 30.19 -8.78
N ALA A 129 23.80 29.42 -7.84
CA ALA A 129 24.78 29.91 -6.88
C ALA A 129 26.09 30.35 -7.56
N ALA A 130 26.57 29.61 -8.55
CA ALA A 130 27.76 29.95 -9.33
C ALA A 130 27.55 31.24 -10.15
N ALA A 131 26.39 31.40 -10.79
CA ALA A 131 26.04 32.60 -11.53
C ALA A 131 25.95 33.83 -10.62
N GLU A 132 25.36 33.69 -9.44
CA GLU A 132 25.31 34.75 -8.43
C GLU A 132 26.72 35.14 -7.96
N ALA A 133 27.56 34.17 -7.65
CA ALA A 133 28.96 34.41 -7.25
C ALA A 133 29.77 35.10 -8.36
N ALA A 134 29.56 34.71 -9.62
CA ALA A 134 30.18 35.35 -10.78
C ALA A 134 29.72 36.80 -10.95
N ARG A 135 28.43 37.09 -10.77
CA ARG A 135 27.90 38.47 -10.81
C ARG A 135 28.52 39.34 -9.73
N LEU A 136 28.59 38.85 -8.49
CA LEU A 136 29.19 39.59 -7.38
C LEU A 136 30.70 39.83 -7.59
N ARG A 137 31.41 38.87 -8.19
CA ARG A 137 32.81 39.06 -8.59
C ARG A 137 32.95 40.16 -9.64
N TYR A 138 32.17 40.09 -10.71
CA TYR A 138 32.15 41.08 -11.77
C TYR A 138 31.88 42.49 -11.21
N GLU A 139 30.91 42.63 -10.31
CA GLU A 139 30.58 43.91 -9.67
C GLU A 139 31.75 44.49 -8.87
N ARG A 140 32.48 43.64 -8.12
CA ARG A 140 33.67 44.07 -7.37
C ARG A 140 34.83 44.45 -8.29
N GLU A 141 35.09 43.64 -9.31
CA GLU A 141 36.15 43.88 -10.30
C GLU A 141 35.88 45.17 -11.08
N ARG A 142 34.61 45.40 -11.47
CA ARG A 142 34.17 46.65 -12.10
C ARG A 142 34.37 47.85 -11.17
N ALA A 143 33.92 47.78 -9.91
CA ALA A 143 34.07 48.88 -8.94
C ALA A 143 35.55 49.21 -8.65
N ALA A 144 36.40 48.19 -8.55
CA ALA A 144 37.84 48.38 -8.38
C ALA A 144 38.46 49.08 -9.61
N TRP A 145 38.09 48.65 -10.82
CA TRP A 145 38.52 49.30 -12.06
C TRP A 145 38.04 50.75 -12.15
N GLU A 146 36.78 51.04 -11.81
CA GLU A 146 36.24 52.42 -11.78
C GLU A 146 37.05 53.31 -10.81
N ALA A 147 37.44 52.78 -9.65
CA ALA A 147 38.28 53.49 -8.69
C ALA A 147 39.70 53.76 -9.21
N GLU A 148 40.32 52.80 -9.90
CA GLU A 148 41.63 52.96 -10.56
C GLU A 148 41.57 54.04 -11.66
N VAL A 149 40.53 54.02 -12.49
CA VAL A 149 40.29 55.04 -13.53
C VAL A 149 40.13 56.42 -12.89
N ALA A 150 39.27 56.57 -11.88
CA ALA A 150 39.05 57.85 -11.20
C ALA A 150 40.33 58.38 -10.53
N ALA A 151 41.17 57.51 -9.95
CA ALA A 151 42.47 57.90 -9.42
C ALA A 151 43.40 58.40 -10.53
N CYS A 152 43.37 57.75 -11.69
CA CYS A 152 44.17 58.13 -12.84
C CYS A 152 43.76 59.52 -13.41
N GLU A 153 42.46 59.77 -13.52
CA GLU A 153 41.92 61.05 -13.98
C GLU A 153 42.30 62.21 -13.06
N ARG A 154 42.36 61.98 -11.74
CA ARG A 154 42.76 63.01 -10.76
C ARG A 154 44.21 63.45 -10.91
N THR A 155 45.13 62.53 -11.22
CA THR A 155 46.57 62.84 -11.32
C THR A 155 46.99 63.32 -12.71
N ARG A 156 46.13 63.16 -13.73
CA ARG A 156 46.36 63.57 -15.14
C ARG A 156 47.68 63.06 -15.76
N GLN A 157 48.31 62.05 -15.16
CA GLN A 157 49.65 61.55 -15.52
C GLN A 157 49.68 60.02 -15.61
N CYS A 158 48.65 59.41 -16.19
CA CYS A 158 48.61 57.98 -16.46
C CYS A 158 47.65 57.64 -17.61
N ARG A 159 47.78 56.43 -18.13
CA ARG A 159 46.82 55.82 -19.05
C ARG A 159 45.82 54.99 -18.21
N PRO A 160 44.50 55.18 -18.38
CA PRO A 160 43.53 54.39 -17.63
C PRO A 160 43.72 52.89 -17.95
N PRO A 161 43.66 52.02 -16.92
CA PRO A 161 43.84 50.59 -17.11
C PRO A 161 42.70 50.01 -17.95
N ALA A 162 42.98 48.95 -18.71
CA ALA A 162 41.93 48.20 -19.39
C ALA A 162 41.04 47.50 -18.34
N PRO A 163 39.74 47.32 -18.63
CA PRO A 163 38.88 46.55 -17.75
C PRO A 163 39.37 45.10 -17.65
N LYS A 164 39.29 44.54 -16.43
CA LYS A 164 39.86 43.21 -16.10
C LYS A 164 38.79 42.13 -15.84
N TYR A 165 37.55 42.40 -16.22
CA TYR A 165 36.38 41.54 -16.00
C TYR A 165 36.06 40.64 -17.20
#